data_AF-A0A2E4YR15-F1
#
_entry.id   AF-A0A2E4YR15-F1
#
_cell.length_a   1.000
_cell.length_b   1.000
_cell.length_c   1.000
_cell.angle_alpha   90.00
_cell.angle_beta   90.00
_cell.angle_gamma   90.00
#
_symmetry.space_group_name_H-M   'P 1'
#
loop_
_entity.id
_entity.type
_entity.pdbx_description
1 polymer ?
#
loop_
_entity_poly.entity_id
_entity_poly.type
_entity_poly.pdbx_seq_one_letter_code
_entity_poly.pdbx_strand_id
1 'polypeptide(L)'
;MVLMHGVRNFPTEIKDLNINRLDILKDHFKNIPIGYADHTSADNDLSKYIDLVALGKGICVFEKHITLDRTKKGIDYQAALEPEEFKFYCNLIKQTHQSLGSKTETPFSESDLKYRKFQKKSIVAKKDIDSGELISRENLSFIRNESPGIAPIEIDSVLGKRAKRKIFQFENILIKDLN
;
A
#
# COMPACT_ATOMS: atom_id res chain seq x y z
N MET A 1 29.95 -2.90 -9.99
CA MET A 1 29.46 -2.62 -11.36
C MET A 1 27.94 -2.50 -11.31
N VAL A 2 27.35 -1.53 -12.01
CA VAL A 2 25.89 -1.32 -12.15
C VAL A 2 25.59 -1.16 -13.64
N LEU A 3 24.53 -1.80 -14.15
CA LEU A 3 24.07 -1.63 -15.53
C LEU A 3 22.98 -0.56 -15.59
N MET A 4 23.29 0.58 -16.21
CA MET A 4 22.35 1.69 -16.34
C MET A 4 21.49 1.53 -17.59
N HIS A 5 20.17 1.47 -17.43
CA HIS A 5 19.23 1.61 -18.52
C HIS A 5 18.91 3.09 -18.75
N GLY A 6 19.03 3.56 -19.98
CA GLY A 6 18.57 4.88 -20.38
C GLY A 6 18.29 4.93 -21.87
N VAL A 7 17.42 5.84 -22.28
CA VAL A 7 17.15 6.14 -23.69
C VAL A 7 17.93 7.40 -24.06
N ARG A 8 18.57 7.41 -25.24
CA ARG A 8 19.38 8.53 -25.71
C ARG A 8 18.63 9.33 -26.78
N ASN A 9 17.75 10.20 -26.32
CA ASN A 9 17.10 11.29 -27.04
C ASN A 9 16.84 12.41 -26.01
N PHE A 10 17.16 13.65 -26.33
CA PHE A 10 17.17 14.75 -25.34
C PHE A 10 16.22 15.88 -25.77
N PRO A 11 15.09 16.07 -25.07
CA PRO A 11 14.56 15.20 -24.02
C PRO A 11 13.97 13.87 -24.57
N THR A 12 13.88 12.86 -23.71
CA THR A 12 13.22 11.60 -24.05
C THR A 12 11.71 11.78 -24.03
N GLU A 13 11.05 11.45 -25.13
CA GLU A 13 9.60 11.33 -25.16
C GLU A 13 9.12 10.19 -24.27
N ILE A 14 8.09 10.42 -23.47
CA ILE A 14 7.59 9.45 -22.47
C ILE A 14 7.22 8.11 -23.11
N LYS A 15 6.64 8.13 -24.32
CA LYS A 15 6.26 6.93 -25.06
C LYS A 15 7.45 6.04 -25.44
N ASP A 16 8.66 6.60 -25.52
CA ASP A 16 9.86 5.90 -25.98
C ASP A 16 10.66 5.27 -24.82
N LEU A 17 10.33 5.61 -23.58
CA LEU A 17 11.03 5.14 -22.38
C LEU A 17 11.04 3.63 -22.26
N ASN A 18 9.89 3.00 -22.49
CA ASN A 18 9.69 1.55 -22.35
C ASN A 18 10.30 1.00 -21.04
N ILE A 19 9.85 1.53 -19.90
CA ILE A 19 10.33 1.21 -18.54
C ILE A 19 10.27 -0.30 -18.21
N ASN A 20 9.45 -1.09 -18.90
CA ASN A 20 9.43 -2.55 -18.77
C ASN A 20 10.77 -3.21 -19.18
N ARG A 21 11.63 -2.53 -19.93
CA ARG A 21 13.00 -2.99 -20.21
C ARG A 21 13.82 -3.22 -18.94
N LEU A 22 13.52 -2.53 -17.84
CA LEU A 22 14.16 -2.78 -16.55
C LEU A 22 13.94 -4.21 -16.06
N ASP A 23 12.74 -4.78 -16.28
CA ASP A 23 12.47 -6.18 -15.92
C ASP A 23 13.26 -7.14 -16.79
N ILE A 24 13.27 -6.90 -18.10
CA ILE A 24 14.06 -7.67 -19.07
C ILE A 24 15.54 -7.68 -18.67
N LEU A 25 16.09 -6.53 -18.27
CA LEU A 25 17.50 -6.44 -17.86
C LEU A 25 17.77 -7.16 -16.54
N LYS A 26 16.88 -7.05 -15.54
CA LYS A 26 17.03 -7.82 -14.29
C LYS A 26 17.00 -9.32 -14.53
N ASP A 27 16.14 -9.80 -15.43
CA ASP A 27 16.00 -11.22 -15.73
C ASP A 27 17.24 -11.79 -16.44
N HIS A 28 17.81 -11.03 -17.38
CA HIS A 28 19.03 -11.42 -18.09
C HIS A 28 20.29 -11.29 -17.23
N PHE A 29 20.34 -10.27 -16.38
CA PHE A 29 21.53 -9.92 -15.60
C PHE A 29 21.29 -10.06 -14.08
N LYS A 30 20.83 -11.24 -13.65
CA LYS A 30 20.42 -11.50 -12.25
C LYS A 30 21.45 -11.12 -11.17
N ASN A 31 22.74 -11.12 -11.52
CA ASN A 31 23.84 -10.84 -10.60
C ASN A 31 24.42 -9.42 -10.75
N ILE A 32 23.83 -8.57 -11.59
CA ILE A 32 24.27 -7.20 -11.83
C ILE A 32 23.14 -6.25 -11.41
N PRO A 33 23.39 -5.33 -10.46
CA PRO A 33 22.41 -4.30 -10.13
C PRO A 33 22.04 -3.49 -11.37
N ILE A 34 20.74 -3.27 -11.56
CA ILE A 34 20.20 -2.43 -12.64
C ILE A 34 19.92 -1.03 -12.09
N GLY A 35 20.39 0.00 -12.79
CA GLY A 35 20.06 1.40 -12.54
C GLY A 35 19.26 2.01 -13.68
N TYR A 36 18.77 3.22 -13.48
CA TYR A 36 17.97 3.95 -14.46
C TYR A 36 18.50 5.38 -14.63
N ALA A 37 18.78 5.76 -15.88
CA ALA A 37 19.22 7.08 -16.28
C ALA A 37 18.12 7.73 -17.11
N ASP A 38 17.54 8.80 -16.56
CA ASP A 38 16.40 9.46 -17.17
C ASP A 38 16.79 10.78 -17.84
N HIS A 39 16.36 10.93 -19.10
CA HIS A 39 16.57 12.10 -19.95
C HIS A 39 15.25 12.75 -20.38
N THR A 40 14.13 12.42 -19.74
CA THR A 40 12.86 13.11 -19.98
C THR A 40 12.94 14.59 -19.63
N SER A 41 12.07 15.39 -20.24
CA SER A 41 12.04 16.84 -20.04
C SER A 41 11.82 17.20 -18.57
N ALA A 42 12.69 18.04 -18.02
CA ALA A 42 12.61 18.50 -16.64
C ALA A 42 11.40 19.42 -16.38
N ASP A 43 10.89 20.09 -17.42
CA ASP A 43 9.67 20.91 -17.38
C ASP A 43 8.38 20.06 -17.28
N ASN A 44 8.49 18.74 -17.46
CA ASN A 44 7.38 17.82 -17.30
C ASN A 44 7.50 17.09 -15.96
N ASP A 45 6.55 17.31 -15.05
CA ASP A 45 6.57 16.64 -13.75
C ASP A 45 6.48 15.11 -13.82
N LEU A 46 5.94 14.55 -14.91
CA LEU A 46 5.97 13.11 -15.15
C LEU A 46 7.40 12.56 -15.14
N SER A 47 8.40 13.37 -15.50
CA SER A 47 9.83 13.01 -15.39
C SER A 47 10.19 12.48 -14.01
N LYS A 48 9.67 13.11 -12.94
CA LYS A 48 9.98 12.71 -11.56
C LYS A 48 9.19 11.47 -11.15
N TYR A 49 7.94 11.34 -11.62
CA TYR A 49 7.06 10.21 -11.28
C TYR A 49 7.44 8.92 -12.01
N ILE A 50 7.99 9.01 -13.22
CA ILE A 50 8.50 7.85 -13.97
C ILE A 50 9.66 7.20 -13.21
N ASP A 51 10.53 7.98 -12.59
CA ASP A 51 11.60 7.46 -11.74
C ASP A 51 11.03 6.73 -10.51
N LEU A 52 9.89 7.17 -9.96
CA LEU A 52 9.18 6.43 -8.90
C LEU A 52 8.59 5.11 -9.40
N VAL A 53 8.13 5.06 -10.66
CA VAL A 53 7.71 3.80 -11.28
C VAL A 53 8.90 2.85 -11.38
N ALA A 54 10.06 3.32 -11.84
CA ALA A 54 11.29 2.53 -11.87
C ALA A 54 11.72 2.07 -10.47
N LEU A 55 11.59 2.92 -9.45
CA LEU A 55 11.80 2.57 -8.04
C LEU A 55 10.87 1.42 -7.59
N GLY A 56 9.58 1.50 -7.93
CA GLY A 56 8.61 0.42 -7.69
C GLY A 56 8.96 -0.90 -8.39
N LYS A 57 9.74 -0.83 -9.48
CA LYS A 57 10.29 -2.01 -10.18
C LYS A 57 11.60 -2.49 -9.55
N GLY A 58 12.01 -1.95 -8.40
CA GLY A 58 13.17 -2.39 -7.64
C GLY A 58 14.51 -1.77 -8.09
N ILE A 59 14.47 -0.67 -8.85
CA ILE A 59 15.66 0.12 -9.15
C ILE A 59 16.04 0.95 -7.92
N CYS A 60 17.33 0.94 -7.57
CA CYS A 60 17.88 1.69 -6.43
C CYS A 60 19.02 2.64 -6.81
N VAL A 61 19.37 2.71 -8.09
CA VAL A 61 20.39 3.63 -8.62
C VAL A 61 19.74 4.46 -9.72
N PHE A 62 19.73 5.77 -9.53
CA PHE A 62 19.12 6.74 -10.43
C PHE A 62 20.14 7.77 -10.88
N GLU A 63 20.03 8.17 -12.15
CA GLU A 63 20.82 9.24 -12.74
C GLU A 63 19.87 10.27 -13.39
N LYS A 64 20.14 11.55 -13.10
CA LYS A 64 19.36 12.69 -13.58
C LYS A 64 20.31 13.84 -13.87
N HIS A 65 20.05 14.61 -14.91
CA HIS A 65 20.81 15.83 -15.19
C HIS A 65 20.47 16.93 -14.19
N ILE A 66 21.46 17.76 -13.87
CA ILE A 66 21.30 18.93 -13.02
C ILE A 66 22.00 20.14 -13.65
N THR A 67 21.39 21.31 -13.57
CA THR A 67 21.97 22.59 -13.98
C THR A 67 21.77 23.63 -12.89
N LEU A 68 22.57 24.69 -12.90
CA LEU A 68 22.36 25.83 -12.00
C LEU A 68 21.22 26.75 -12.47
N ASP A 69 20.97 26.78 -13.78
CA ASP A 69 20.00 27.70 -14.41
C ASP A 69 19.67 27.19 -15.83
N ARG A 70 18.43 26.73 -16.04
CA ARG A 70 17.96 26.25 -17.35
C ARG A 70 17.85 27.37 -18.38
N THR A 71 17.68 28.63 -17.97
CA THR A 71 17.52 29.76 -18.90
C THR A 71 18.78 30.04 -19.72
N LYS A 72 19.94 29.60 -19.22
CA LYS A 72 21.23 29.66 -19.93
C LYS A 72 21.34 28.69 -21.10
N LYS A 73 20.39 27.76 -21.25
CA LYS A 73 20.32 26.79 -22.36
C LYS A 73 21.65 26.08 -22.66
N GLY A 74 22.33 25.64 -21.59
CA GLY A 74 23.54 24.82 -21.70
C GLY A 74 23.27 23.45 -22.32
N ILE A 75 24.29 22.60 -22.40
CA ILE A 75 24.15 21.23 -22.91
C ILE A 75 23.14 20.48 -22.02
N ASP A 76 22.20 19.76 -22.67
CA ASP A 76 21.16 18.93 -22.05
C ASP A 76 20.21 19.65 -21.08
N TYR A 77 20.12 20.99 -21.13
CA TYR A 77 19.31 21.79 -20.21
C TYR A 77 17.84 21.36 -20.17
N GLN A 78 17.31 20.81 -21.27
CA GLN A 78 15.93 20.35 -21.37
C GLN A 78 15.62 19.21 -20.39
N ALA A 79 16.60 18.36 -20.09
CA ALA A 79 16.47 17.22 -19.17
C ALA A 79 17.03 17.51 -17.77
N ALA A 80 17.61 18.70 -17.56
CA ALA A 80 18.30 19.06 -16.34
C ALA A 80 17.37 19.69 -15.29
N LEU A 81 17.36 19.13 -14.08
CA LEU A 81 16.70 19.75 -12.93
C LEU A 81 17.55 20.92 -12.41
N GLU A 82 16.89 21.97 -11.94
CA GLU A 82 17.54 23.03 -11.16
C GLU A 82 17.72 22.61 -9.69
N PRO A 83 18.52 23.32 -8.87
CA PRO A 83 18.91 22.84 -7.54
C PRO A 83 17.73 22.53 -6.61
N GLU A 84 16.69 23.37 -6.58
CA GLU A 84 15.50 23.11 -5.73
C GLU A 84 14.65 21.95 -6.26
N GLU A 85 14.54 21.79 -7.59
CA GLU A 85 13.84 20.65 -8.19
C GLU A 85 14.60 19.34 -7.94
N PHE A 86 15.93 19.36 -7.99
CA PHE A 86 16.77 18.20 -7.71
C PHE A 86 16.70 17.81 -6.23
N LYS A 87 16.69 18.81 -5.33
CA LYS A 87 16.48 18.58 -3.88
C LYS A 87 15.09 17.99 -3.60
N PHE A 88 14.05 18.51 -4.25
CA PHE A 88 12.71 17.93 -4.19
C PHE A 88 12.71 16.49 -4.71
N TYR A 89 13.33 16.24 -5.86
CA TYR A 89 13.46 14.91 -6.46
C TYR A 89 14.15 13.90 -5.53
N CYS A 90 15.29 14.27 -4.93
CA CYS A 90 15.99 13.41 -3.98
C CYS A 90 15.12 13.07 -2.77
N ASN A 91 14.40 14.07 -2.23
CA ASN A 91 13.49 13.86 -1.12
C ASN A 91 12.30 12.97 -1.51
N LEU A 92 11.75 13.17 -2.71
CA LEU A 92 10.67 12.36 -3.27
C LEU A 92 11.08 10.88 -3.37
N ILE A 93 12.22 10.58 -4.01
CA ILE A 93 12.77 9.22 -4.13
C ILE A 93 12.98 8.60 -2.74
N LYS A 94 13.56 9.36 -1.80
CA LYS A 94 13.84 8.86 -0.44
C LYS A 94 12.56 8.50 0.32
N GLN A 95 11.56 9.37 0.31
CA GLN A 95 10.29 9.13 0.99
C GLN A 95 9.51 7.99 0.34
N THR A 96 9.48 7.94 -1.01
CA THR A 96 8.82 6.83 -1.72
C THR A 96 9.53 5.51 -1.46
N HIS A 97 10.87 5.47 -1.41
CA HIS A 97 11.61 4.25 -1.08
C HIS A 97 11.25 3.71 0.32
N GLN A 98 11.05 4.59 1.31
CA GLN A 98 10.60 4.18 2.64
C GLN A 98 9.22 3.50 2.61
N SER A 99 8.35 3.91 1.68
CA SER A 99 7.02 3.32 1.54
C SER A 99 7.01 1.90 0.95
N LEU A 100 8.11 1.45 0.32
CA LEU A 100 8.20 0.10 -0.24
C LEU A 100 8.12 -1.00 0.83
N GLY A 101 8.44 -0.69 2.09
CA GLY A 101 8.34 -1.62 3.20
C GLY A 101 9.23 -2.87 3.07
N SER A 102 8.79 -3.98 3.68
CA SER A 102 9.50 -5.26 3.61
C SER A 102 8.95 -6.14 2.49
N LYS A 103 9.83 -6.96 1.90
CA LYS A 103 9.45 -8.05 0.98
C LYS A 103 9.08 -9.36 1.70
N THR A 104 9.14 -9.35 3.03
CA THR A 104 8.73 -10.48 3.87
C THR A 104 7.51 -10.10 4.68
N GLU A 105 6.77 -11.10 5.14
CA GLU A 105 5.66 -10.87 6.06
C GLU A 105 6.14 -10.10 7.29
N THR A 106 5.44 -9.01 7.60
CA THR A 106 5.65 -8.22 8.81
C THR A 106 4.36 -8.20 9.63
N PRO A 107 4.44 -8.13 10.97
CA PRO A 107 3.25 -7.92 11.79
C PRO A 107 2.47 -6.67 11.36
N PHE A 108 1.17 -6.68 11.62
CA PHE A 108 0.32 -5.49 11.44
C PHE A 108 0.83 -4.33 12.29
N SER A 109 0.73 -3.12 11.77
CA SER A 109 0.99 -1.91 12.55
C SER A 109 -0.03 -1.76 13.69
N GLU A 110 0.31 -0.97 14.72
CA GLU A 110 -0.64 -0.66 15.79
C GLU A 110 -1.91 0.01 15.26
N SER A 111 -1.77 0.87 14.24
CA SER A 111 -2.89 1.49 13.53
C SER A 111 -3.78 0.45 12.82
N ASP A 112 -3.18 -0.54 12.16
CA ASP A 112 -3.92 -1.63 11.52
C ASP A 112 -4.69 -2.45 12.55
N LEU A 113 -4.05 -2.80 13.66
CA LEU A 113 -4.68 -3.57 14.74
C LEU A 113 -5.85 -2.79 15.37
N LYS A 114 -5.70 -1.49 15.59
CA LYS A 114 -6.76 -0.61 16.10
C LYS A 114 -7.93 -0.52 15.11
N TYR A 115 -7.64 -0.26 13.84
CA TYR A 115 -8.65 -0.18 12.79
C TYR A 115 -9.40 -1.52 12.60
N ARG A 116 -8.66 -2.65 12.63
CA ARG A 116 -9.20 -4.01 12.53
C ARG A 116 -10.15 -4.34 13.67
N LYS A 117 -9.90 -3.88 14.90
CA LYS A 117 -10.83 -4.08 16.03
C LYS A 117 -12.20 -3.43 15.76
N PHE A 118 -12.20 -2.21 15.22
CA PHE A 118 -13.42 -1.45 14.95
C PHE A 118 -14.19 -1.93 13.70
N GLN A 119 -13.48 -2.35 12.66
CA GLN A 119 -14.11 -2.76 11.39
C GLN A 119 -14.66 -4.19 11.39
N LYS A 120 -14.23 -5.02 12.35
CA LYS A 120 -14.73 -6.38 12.49
C LYS A 120 -16.19 -6.36 12.94
N LYS A 121 -17.00 -7.15 12.23
CA LYS A 121 -18.36 -7.45 12.67
C LYS A 121 -18.30 -8.34 13.90
N SER A 122 -19.30 -8.21 14.75
CA SER A 122 -19.55 -9.05 15.90
C SER A 122 -20.86 -9.82 15.70
N ILE A 123 -20.99 -10.97 16.34
CA ILE A 123 -22.25 -11.71 16.40
C ILE A 123 -23.18 -10.95 17.33
N VAL A 124 -24.34 -10.56 16.80
CA VAL A 124 -25.37 -9.82 17.53
C VAL A 124 -26.72 -10.52 17.40
N ALA A 125 -27.65 -10.22 18.30
CA ALA A 125 -29.01 -10.68 18.16
C ALA A 125 -29.71 -9.96 16.99
N LYS A 126 -30.35 -10.70 16.09
CA LYS A 126 -31.13 -10.15 14.96
C LYS A 126 -32.49 -9.60 15.42
N LYS A 127 -32.99 -10.13 16.52
CA LYS A 127 -34.22 -9.79 17.23
C LYS A 127 -33.97 -10.03 18.72
N ASP A 128 -34.88 -9.61 19.59
CA ASP A 128 -34.82 -10.00 20.99
C ASP A 128 -34.80 -11.53 21.13
N ILE A 129 -33.92 -12.03 22.01
CA ILE A 129 -33.76 -13.44 22.36
C ILE A 129 -34.04 -13.57 23.86
N ASP A 130 -35.03 -14.40 24.22
CA ASP A 130 -35.42 -14.56 25.61
C ASP A 130 -34.49 -15.51 26.38
N SER A 131 -34.48 -15.39 27.71
CA SER A 131 -33.69 -16.30 28.55
C SER A 131 -34.11 -17.76 28.34
N GLY A 132 -33.14 -18.65 28.16
CA GLY A 132 -33.36 -20.06 27.84
C GLY A 132 -33.60 -20.37 26.35
N GLU A 133 -33.81 -19.36 25.51
CA GLU A 133 -34.00 -19.54 24.06
C GLU A 133 -32.71 -20.05 23.41
N LEU A 134 -32.85 -20.86 22.36
CA LEU A 134 -31.75 -21.42 21.59
C LEU A 134 -31.18 -20.37 20.63
N ILE A 135 -29.86 -20.22 20.59
CA ILE A 135 -29.21 -19.39 19.58
C ILE A 135 -29.13 -20.16 18.26
N SER A 136 -29.72 -19.60 17.21
CA SER A 136 -29.83 -20.20 15.88
C SER A 136 -29.41 -19.21 14.80
N ARG A 137 -29.12 -19.70 13.59
CA ARG A 137 -28.78 -18.80 12.47
C ARG A 137 -29.89 -17.79 12.14
N GLU A 138 -31.12 -18.08 12.51
CA GLU A 138 -32.28 -17.22 12.24
C GLU A 138 -32.39 -16.03 13.18
N ASN A 139 -31.91 -16.17 14.43
CA ASN A 139 -31.92 -15.10 15.43
C ASN A 139 -30.56 -14.40 15.57
N LEU A 140 -29.58 -14.71 14.73
CA LEU A 140 -28.28 -14.04 14.65
C LEU A 140 -28.19 -13.04 13.50
N SER A 141 -27.41 -11.99 13.71
CA SER A 141 -26.93 -11.06 12.68
C SER A 141 -25.45 -10.72 12.92
N PHE A 142 -24.82 -10.04 11.96
CA PHE A 142 -23.43 -9.65 12.04
C PHE A 142 -23.28 -8.15 11.77
N ILE A 143 -23.02 -7.39 12.83
CA ILE A 143 -22.99 -5.91 12.80
C ILE A 143 -21.65 -5.42 13.35
N ARG A 144 -21.17 -4.27 12.85
CA ARG A 144 -20.04 -3.56 13.45
C ARG A 144 -20.56 -2.76 14.63
N ASN A 145 -20.03 -3.02 15.80
CA ASN A 145 -20.40 -2.34 17.04
C ASN A 145 -19.20 -1.58 17.61
N GLU A 146 -19.47 -0.56 18.42
CA GLU A 146 -18.44 0.25 19.07
C GLU A 146 -17.50 -0.60 19.93
N SER A 147 -18.07 -1.59 20.62
CA SER A 147 -17.35 -2.61 21.35
C SER A 147 -17.36 -3.92 20.57
N PRO A 148 -16.20 -4.51 20.24
CA PRO A 148 -16.15 -5.80 19.56
C PRO A 148 -16.66 -6.92 20.47
N GLY A 149 -17.57 -7.73 19.95
CA GLY A 149 -18.04 -8.98 20.53
C GLY A 149 -17.36 -10.19 19.87
N ILE A 150 -18.05 -11.34 19.89
CA ILE A 150 -17.56 -12.58 19.26
C ILE A 150 -17.47 -12.39 17.75
N ALA A 151 -16.38 -12.80 17.11
CA ALA A 151 -16.24 -12.67 15.67
C ALA A 151 -17.13 -13.67 14.92
N PRO A 152 -17.66 -13.35 13.72
CA PRO A 152 -18.47 -14.25 12.91
C PRO A 152 -17.78 -15.58 12.57
N ILE A 153 -16.45 -15.62 12.54
CA ILE A 153 -15.68 -16.87 12.31
C ILE A 153 -15.80 -17.84 13.49
N GLU A 154 -16.15 -17.35 14.68
CA GLU A 154 -16.34 -18.13 15.90
C GLU A 154 -17.81 -18.51 16.11
N ILE A 155 -18.65 -18.47 15.06
CA ILE A 155 -20.10 -18.71 15.15
C ILE A 155 -20.46 -20.07 15.75
N ASP A 156 -19.65 -21.10 15.52
CA ASP A 156 -19.88 -22.44 16.06
C ASP A 156 -19.74 -22.48 17.59
N SER A 157 -19.06 -21.49 18.20
CA SER A 157 -19.01 -21.34 19.65
C SER A 157 -20.31 -20.80 20.26
N VAL A 158 -21.24 -20.34 19.42
CA VAL A 158 -22.49 -19.67 19.81
C VAL A 158 -23.72 -20.48 19.38
N LEU A 159 -23.72 -21.07 18.19
CA LEU A 159 -24.86 -21.83 17.68
C LEU A 159 -25.21 -23.03 18.57
N GLY A 160 -26.50 -23.23 18.81
CA GLY A 160 -27.01 -24.34 19.62
C GLY A 160 -26.88 -24.14 21.13
N LYS A 161 -26.23 -23.07 21.59
CA LYS A 161 -26.24 -22.68 23.00
C LYS A 161 -27.56 -22.03 23.40
N ARG A 162 -27.84 -21.98 24.70
CA ARG A 162 -29.02 -21.29 25.25
C ARG A 162 -28.64 -19.98 25.91
N ALA A 163 -29.44 -18.94 25.72
CA ALA A 163 -29.24 -17.65 26.37
C ALA A 163 -29.42 -17.79 27.89
N LYS A 164 -28.48 -17.27 28.69
CA LYS A 164 -28.55 -17.21 30.17
C LYS A 164 -29.43 -16.07 30.69
N ARG A 165 -29.66 -15.06 29.84
CA ARG A 165 -30.45 -13.87 30.10
C ARG A 165 -31.12 -13.42 28.80
N LYS A 166 -32.05 -12.46 28.91
CA LYS A 166 -32.59 -11.77 27.74
C LYS A 166 -31.47 -10.97 27.05
N ILE A 167 -31.41 -11.07 25.72
CA ILE A 167 -30.47 -10.34 24.84
C ILE A 167 -31.31 -9.52 23.86
N PHE A 168 -31.11 -8.20 23.83
CA PHE A 168 -31.91 -7.33 22.98
C PHE A 168 -31.41 -7.33 21.54
N GLN A 169 -32.31 -7.00 20.60
CA GLN A 169 -31.95 -6.80 19.20
C GLN A 169 -30.72 -5.88 19.05
N PHE A 170 -29.77 -6.31 18.23
CA PHE A 170 -28.48 -5.67 17.94
C PHE A 170 -27.46 -5.63 19.09
N GLU A 171 -27.82 -6.15 20.26
CA GLU A 171 -26.87 -6.36 21.35
C GLU A 171 -25.84 -7.45 20.96
N ASN A 172 -24.58 -7.24 21.35
CA ASN A 172 -23.54 -8.26 21.21
C ASN A 172 -23.91 -9.51 22.00
N ILE A 173 -23.79 -10.67 21.36
CA ILE A 173 -23.84 -11.95 22.06
C ILE A 173 -22.43 -12.26 22.55
N LEU A 174 -22.28 -12.45 23.87
CA LEU A 174 -21.00 -12.75 24.52
C LEU A 174 -21.02 -14.16 25.11
N ILE A 175 -19.85 -14.78 25.27
CA ILE A 175 -19.74 -16.15 25.81
C ILE A 175 -20.34 -16.25 27.22
N LYS A 176 -20.22 -15.19 28.02
CA LYS A 176 -20.82 -15.12 29.37
C LYS A 176 -22.35 -15.17 29.36
N ASP A 177 -22.98 -14.83 28.25
CA ASP A 177 -24.44 -14.81 28.08
C ASP A 177 -25.00 -16.17 27.63
N LEU A 178 -24.16 -17.19 27.44
CA LEU A 178 -24.54 -18.48 26.88
C LEU A 178 -24.24 -19.64 27.85
N ASN A 179 -25.16 -20.60 27.90
CA ASN A 179 -24.97 -21.93 28.53
C ASN A 179 -24.35 -22.90 27.53
#